data_AF-A0A291RHH9-F1
#
_entry.id   AF-A0A291RHH9-F1
#
_cell.length_a   1.000
_cell.length_b   1.000
_cell.length_c   1.000
_cell.angle_alpha   90.00
_cell.angle_beta   90.00
_cell.angle_gamma   90.00
#
_symmetry.space_group_name_H-M   'P 1'
#
loop_
_entity.id
_entity.type
_entity.pdbx_description
1 polymer ?
#
loop_
_entity_poly.entity_id
_entity_poly.type
_entity_poly.pdbx_seq_one_letter_code
_entity_poly.pdbx_strand_id
1 'polypeptide(L)' 'MTSDTNDESEPTPTQDSTDPPTVEWAEKMIAAAERAGYRLHPDSTPPHTLLWQRTTDGPTAEPVWTDDLPDWLH' A
#
# COMPACT_ATOMS: atom_id res chain seq x y z
N MET A 1 -25.56 -39.97 12.52
CA MET A 1 -26.44 -39.16 11.66
C MET A 1 -25.83 -37.78 11.58
N THR A 2 -25.65 -37.32 10.35
CA THR A 2 -24.98 -36.11 9.85
C THR A 2 -25.74 -34.81 10.19
N SER A 3 -24.99 -33.70 10.24
CA SER A 3 -25.29 -32.30 9.85
C SER A 3 -24.20 -31.43 10.50
N ASP A 4 -23.09 -31.05 9.84
CA ASP A 4 -22.97 -30.07 8.74
C ASP A 4 -23.61 -28.72 9.10
N THR A 5 -22.79 -27.67 9.28
CA THR A 5 -23.00 -26.31 8.72
C THR A 5 -21.75 -25.46 8.97
N ASN A 6 -21.14 -25.13 7.85
CA ASN A 6 -20.17 -24.09 7.50
C ASN A 6 -20.45 -22.71 8.12
N ASP A 7 -19.41 -21.97 8.55
CA ASP A 7 -19.29 -20.50 8.47
C ASP A 7 -17.85 -20.13 8.91
N GLU A 8 -16.87 -20.24 8.02
CA GLU A 8 -16.35 -19.08 7.28
C GLU A 8 -16.62 -17.75 7.99
N SER A 9 -15.65 -17.32 8.80
CA SER A 9 -15.35 -15.91 8.99
C SER A 9 -13.90 -15.87 9.44
N GLU A 10 -12.99 -16.07 8.48
CA GLU A 10 -11.73 -15.34 8.57
C GLU A 10 -12.12 -13.89 8.87
N PRO A 11 -11.58 -13.24 9.92
CA PRO A 11 -11.79 -11.82 10.04
C PRO A 11 -11.16 -11.22 8.79
N THR A 12 -11.99 -10.89 7.79
CA THR A 12 -11.63 -9.90 6.78
C THR A 12 -11.00 -8.77 7.57
N PRO A 13 -9.72 -8.42 7.34
CA PRO A 13 -9.20 -7.23 7.96
C PRO A 13 -10.08 -6.10 7.43
N THR A 14 -11.05 -5.68 8.24
CA THR A 14 -11.76 -4.43 8.05
C THR A 14 -10.65 -3.41 8.13
N GLN A 15 -10.09 -3.05 6.98
CA GLN A 15 -9.26 -1.87 6.78
C GLN A 15 -10.20 -0.69 7.04
N ASP A 16 -10.45 -0.44 8.33
CA ASP A 16 -11.10 0.77 8.77
C ASP A 16 -10.11 1.91 8.48
N SER A 17 -10.52 2.71 7.53
CA SER A 17 -9.67 3.46 6.63
C SER A 17 -9.10 4.75 7.23
N THR A 18 -9.02 4.89 8.55
CA THR A 18 -8.47 6.11 9.17
C THR A 18 -7.94 5.87 10.59
N ASP A 19 -7.34 4.69 10.82
CA ASP A 19 -6.59 4.50 12.05
C ASP A 19 -5.31 5.36 12.03
N PRO A 20 -5.03 6.18 13.07
CA PRO A 20 -3.80 6.97 13.16
C PRO A 20 -2.50 6.18 12.90
N PRO A 21 -2.35 4.90 13.29
CA PRO A 21 -1.15 4.13 12.93
C PRO A 21 -1.01 3.88 11.42
N THR A 22 -2.11 3.85 10.66
CA THR A 22 -2.10 3.64 9.20
C THR A 22 -1.60 4.88 8.47
N VAL A 23 -1.91 6.08 8.98
CA VAL A 23 -1.41 7.36 8.44
C VAL A 23 0.09 7.50 8.72
N GLU A 24 0.54 7.24 9.95
CA GLU A 24 1.97 7.28 10.29
C GLU A 24 2.79 6.27 9.48
N TRP A 25 2.24 5.09 9.22
CA TRP A 25 2.88 4.10 8.36
C TRP A 25 3.01 4.62 6.93
N ALA A 26 1.93 5.18 6.34
CA ALA A 26 1.98 5.72 4.99
C ALA A 26 2.99 6.88 4.86
N GLU A 27 3.08 7.77 5.85
CA GLU A 27 4.09 8.84 5.88
C GLU A 27 5.52 8.29 5.92
N LYS A 28 5.78 7.24 6.70
CA LYS A 28 7.10 6.58 6.75
C LYS A 28 7.45 5.94 5.41
N MET A 29 6.48 5.27 4.77
CA MET A 29 6.65 4.68 3.44
C MET A 29 6.96 5.74 2.38
N ILE A 30 6.24 6.87 2.40
CA ILE A 30 6.52 8.02 1.52
C ILE A 30 7.94 8.53 1.72
N ALA A 31 8.35 8.78 2.96
CA ALA A 31 9.69 9.28 3.25
C ALA A 31 10.80 8.27 2.88
N ALA A 32 10.53 6.96 2.97
CA ALA A 32 11.48 5.93 2.54
C ALA A 32 11.59 5.90 1.01
N ALA A 33 10.46 5.86 0.31
CA ALA A 33 10.38 5.85 -1.15
C ALA A 33 11.05 7.08 -1.78
N GLU A 34 10.87 8.27 -1.20
CA GLU A 34 11.53 9.50 -1.64
C GLU A 34 13.06 9.41 -1.55
N ARG A 35 13.59 8.87 -0.45
CA ARG A 35 15.04 8.63 -0.31
C ARG A 35 15.56 7.60 -1.31
N ALA A 36 14.71 6.67 -1.71
CA ALA A 36 14.99 5.65 -2.71
C ALA A 36 14.91 6.17 -4.17
N GLY A 37 14.54 7.44 -4.38
CA GLY A 37 14.38 8.03 -5.70
C GLY A 37 13.03 7.73 -6.34
N TYR A 38 12.00 7.46 -5.54
CA TYR A 38 10.62 7.35 -5.98
C TYR A 38 9.82 8.57 -5.53
N ARG A 39 8.70 8.86 -6.18
CA ARG A 39 7.71 9.85 -5.76
C ARG A 39 6.33 9.22 -5.78
N LEU A 40 5.42 9.78 -5.00
CA LEU A 40 4.04 9.35 -5.01
C LEU A 40 3.41 9.67 -6.39
N HIS A 41 2.80 8.67 -7.02
CA HIS A 41 2.05 8.86 -8.25
C HIS A 41 0.77 9.68 -7.96
N PRO A 42 0.33 10.57 -8.87
CA PRO A 42 -0.88 11.39 -8.66
C PRO A 42 -2.15 10.58 -8.40
N ASP A 43 -2.21 9.35 -8.88
CA ASP A 43 -3.36 8.45 -8.65
C ASP A 43 -3.30 7.71 -7.29
N SER A 44 -2.28 7.97 -6.48
CA SER A 44 -2.20 7.40 -5.12
C SER A 44 -3.24 8.03 -4.21
N THR A 45 -3.82 7.23 -3.33
CA THR A 45 -4.75 7.67 -2.29
C THR A 45 -4.28 7.16 -0.92
N PRO A 46 -3.22 7.75 -0.32
CA PRO A 46 -2.75 7.33 0.99
C PRO A 46 -3.84 7.52 2.06
N PRO A 47 -3.94 6.62 3.07
CA PRO A 47 -3.10 5.44 3.26
C PRO A 47 -3.59 4.19 2.48
N HIS A 48 -4.69 4.27 1.74
CA HIS A 48 -5.34 3.11 1.07
C HIS A 48 -4.57 2.57 -0.12
N THR A 49 -4.01 3.47 -0.92
CA THR A 49 -3.36 3.13 -2.18
C THR A 49 -2.08 3.93 -2.32
N LEU A 50 -0.94 3.25 -2.26
CA LEU A 50 0.38 3.83 -2.47
C LEU A 50 0.92 3.34 -3.82
N LEU A 51 0.89 4.23 -4.81
CA LEU A 51 1.47 4.02 -6.14
C LEU A 51 2.73 4.88 -6.26
N TRP A 52 3.80 4.29 -6.77
CA TRP A 52 5.09 4.94 -6.87
C TRP A 52 5.48 5.19 -8.31
N GLN A 53 6.27 6.22 -8.52
CA GLN A 53 6.90 6.47 -9.81
C GLN A 53 8.37 6.79 -9.56
N ARG A 54 9.28 6.25 -10.35
CA ARG A 54 10.69 6.63 -10.20
C ARG A 54 10.85 8.08 -10.59
N THR A 55 11.65 8.81 -9.84
CA THR A 55 11.97 10.22 -10.11
C THR A 55 12.74 10.41 -11.41
N THR A 56 13.44 9.36 -11.88
CA THR A 56 14.13 9.31 -13.16
C THR A 56 13.20 9.05 -14.34
N ASP A 57 12.00 8.55 -14.08
CA ASP A 57 11.06 8.18 -15.14
C ASP A 57 10.30 9.41 -15.66
N GLY A 58 9.93 9.34 -16.94
CA GLY A 58 9.09 10.36 -17.55
C GLY A 58 7.71 10.43 -16.88
N PRO A 59 6.99 11.56 -17.01
CA PRO A 59 5.71 11.79 -16.34
C PRO A 59 4.62 10.77 -16.71
N THR A 60 4.78 10.04 -17.83
CA THR A 60 3.84 9.02 -18.32
C THR A 60 4.28 7.59 -18.06
N ALA A 61 5.35 7.38 -17.28
CA ALA A 61 5.80 6.03 -16.95
C ALA A 61 4.78 5.32 -16.05
N GLU A 62 4.66 4.01 -16.25
CA GLU A 62 3.73 3.19 -15.47
C GLU A 62 4.07 3.24 -13.97
N PRO A 63 3.05 3.28 -13.09
CA PRO A 63 3.28 3.27 -11.67
C PRO A 63 3.78 1.90 -11.18
N VAL A 64 4.62 1.94 -10.15
CA VAL A 64 5.14 0.78 -9.42
C VAL A 64 4.29 0.58 -8.17
N TRP A 65 3.80 -0.64 -7.96
CA TRP A 65 3.03 -0.97 -6.77
C TRP A 65 3.93 -1.08 -5.54
N THR A 66 3.34 -0.87 -4.35
CA THR A 66 4.10 -0.98 -3.09
C THR A 66 4.65 -2.40 -2.87
N ASP A 67 3.93 -3.43 -3.30
CA ASP A 67 4.38 -4.82 -3.26
C ASP A 67 5.54 -5.12 -4.24
N ASP A 68 5.72 -4.29 -5.27
CA ASP A 68 6.82 -4.41 -6.24
C ASP A 68 8.05 -3.57 -5.83
N LEU A 69 7.98 -2.86 -4.71
CA LEU A 69 9.13 -2.15 -4.17
C LEU A 69 10.12 -3.14 -3.56
N PRO A 70 11.43 -2.86 -3.66
CA PRO A 70 12.43 -3.75 -3.11
C PRO A 70 12.31 -3.87 -1.58
N ASP A 71 12.54 -5.07 -1.05
CA ASP A 71 12.29 -5.45 0.35
C ASP A 71 12.95 -4.56 1.42
N TRP A 72 13.99 -3.81 1.07
CA TRP A 72 14.63 -2.86 1.98
C TRP A 72 13.80 -1.60 2.25
N LEU A 73 12.69 -1.43 1.51
CA LEU A 73 11.75 -0.34 1.65
C LEU A 73 10.52 -0.71 2.51
N HIS A 74 10.38 -1.99 2.88
CA HIS A 74 9.33 -2.53 3.76
C HIS A 74 9.75 -2.54 5.23
#